data_AF-A0A921KQP7-F1
#
_entry.id   AF-A0A921KQP7-F1
#
_cell.length_a   1.000
_cell.length_b   1.000
_cell.length_c   1.000
_cell.angle_alpha   90.00
_cell.angle_beta   90.00
_cell.angle_gamma   90.00
#
_symmetry.space_group_name_H-M   'P 1'
#
loop_
_entity.id
_entity.type
_entity.pdbx_description
1 polymer ?
#
loop_
_entity_poly.entity_id
_entity_poly.type
_entity_poly.pdbx_seq_one_letter_code
_entity_poly.pdbx_strand_id
1 'polypeptide(L)'
;WRRLTMAGAAVGMVAGAVVAFVWGQSWGAEKQPLDVTLGLFGGEHLYEIIPGFAVCLVLAVVVSLITPQPPAKAMEEYDDMLDSLATGEARDRSSEEPAAA
;
A
#
# COMPACT_ATOMS: atom_id res chain seq x y z
N TRP A 1 -0.29 8.53 -3.43
CA TRP A 1 -0.26 9.21 -2.12
C TRP A 1 1.15 9.75 -1.90
N ARG A 2 1.29 11.08 -1.82
CA ARG A 2 2.59 11.80 -1.89
C ARG A 2 3.58 11.45 -0.77
N ARG A 3 3.10 11.01 0.40
CA ARG A 3 3.95 10.65 1.54
C ARG A 3 4.22 9.15 1.68
N LEU A 4 3.89 8.32 0.69
CA LEU A 4 4.16 6.89 0.79
C LEU A 4 5.67 6.64 0.91
N THR A 5 6.07 5.89 1.93
CA THR A 5 7.47 5.54 2.17
C THR A 5 7.73 4.08 1.78
N MET A 6 8.97 3.75 1.43
CA MET A 6 9.37 2.37 1.17
C MET A 6 9.09 1.46 2.38
N ALA A 7 9.37 1.95 3.59
CA ALA A 7 9.11 1.21 4.82
C ALA A 7 7.60 0.95 5.00
N GLY A 8 6.76 1.95 4.80
CA GLY A 8 5.31 1.78 4.90
C GLY A 8 4.76 0.81 3.85
N ALA A 9 5.23 0.90 2.60
CA ALA A 9 4.85 -0.06 1.57
C ALA A 9 5.27 -1.50 1.91
N ALA A 10 6.51 -1.69 2.39
CA ALA A 10 7.01 -3.01 2.79
C ALA A 10 6.23 -3.60 3.97
N VAL A 11 6.00 -2.81 5.02
CA VAL A 11 5.23 -3.25 6.19
C VAL A 11 3.79 -3.57 5.80
N GLY A 12 3.15 -2.73 4.97
CA GLY A 12 1.82 -2.99 4.44
C GLY A 12 1.75 -4.30 3.67
N MET A 13 2.66 -4.55 2.73
CA MET A 13 2.71 -5.79 1.95
C MET A 13 2.85 -7.04 2.82
N VAL A 14 3.80 -7.02 3.77
CA VAL A 14 4.04 -8.17 4.66
C VAL A 14 2.83 -8.41 5.56
N ALA A 15 2.30 -7.36 6.20
CA ALA A 15 1.16 -7.50 7.08
C ALA A 15 -0.12 -7.93 6.33
N GLY A 16 -0.35 -7.39 5.12
CA GLY A 16 -1.46 -7.79 4.28
C GLY A 16 -1.39 -9.26 3.87
N ALA A 17 -0.20 -9.73 3.48
CA ALA A 17 0.03 -11.14 3.15
C ALA A 17 -0.19 -12.05 4.37
N VAL A 18 0.30 -11.65 5.55
CA VAL A 18 0.10 -12.40 6.80
C VAL A 18 -1.39 -12.45 7.17
N VAL A 19 -2.11 -11.33 7.08
CA VAL A 19 -3.54 -11.29 7.39
C VAL A 19 -4.35 -12.10 6.39
N ALA A 20 -4.08 -11.99 5.09
CA ALA A 20 -4.73 -12.80 4.07
C ALA A 20 -4.46 -14.30 4.29
N PHE A 21 -3.22 -14.67 4.61
CA PHE A 21 -2.84 -16.05 4.90
C PHE A 21 -3.53 -16.59 6.16
N VAL A 22 -3.50 -15.84 7.27
CA VAL A 22 -4.17 -16.23 8.51
C VAL A 22 -5.69 -16.34 8.29
N TRP A 23 -6.28 -15.41 7.53
CA TRP A 23 -7.71 -15.43 7.21
C TRP A 23 -8.07 -16.62 6.33
N GLY A 24 -7.33 -16.88 5.26
CA GLY A 24 -7.54 -18.01 4.36
C GLY A 24 -7.24 -19.38 4.98
N GLN A 25 -6.26 -19.47 5.89
CA GLN A 25 -5.94 -20.71 6.60
C GLN A 25 -6.87 -20.96 7.80
N SER A 26 -7.54 -19.93 8.32
CA SER A 26 -8.54 -20.07 9.38
C SER A 26 -9.85 -20.75 8.94
N TRP A 27 -9.89 -21.24 7.70
CA TRP A 27 -11.02 -21.92 7.07
C TRP A 27 -10.96 -23.46 7.08
N GLY A 28 -10.01 -24.06 7.80
CA GLY A 28 -9.79 -25.51 7.82
C GLY A 28 -10.10 -26.28 9.11
N ALA A 29 -10.24 -25.66 10.29
CA ALA A 29 -10.46 -26.43 11.51
C ALA A 29 -11.14 -25.61 12.64
N GLU A 30 -12.46 -25.75 12.74
CA GLU A 30 -13.16 -25.84 14.03
C GLU A 30 -13.36 -24.57 14.88
N LYS A 31 -12.93 -23.38 14.44
CA LYS A 31 -13.25 -22.13 15.15
C LYS A 31 -13.84 -21.10 14.19
N GLN A 32 -15.07 -20.68 14.52
CA GLN A 32 -15.85 -19.65 13.85
C GLN A 32 -14.97 -18.51 13.32
N PRO A 33 -15.10 -18.11 12.04
CA PRO A 33 -14.26 -17.07 11.47
C PRO A 33 -14.61 -15.72 12.15
N LEU A 34 -13.62 -14.81 12.27
CA LEU A 34 -13.73 -13.59 13.07
C LEU A 34 -14.80 -12.61 12.54
N ASP A 35 -15.09 -12.65 11.24
CA ASP A 35 -16.20 -11.98 10.57
C ASP A 35 -17.58 -12.47 11.03
N VAL A 36 -17.73 -13.78 11.23
CA VAL A 36 -18.95 -14.41 11.75
C VAL A 36 -19.07 -14.23 13.26
N THR A 37 -17.94 -14.25 14.00
CA THR A 37 -17.91 -13.99 15.45
C THR A 37 -18.21 -12.52 15.80
N LEU A 38 -17.82 -11.57 14.93
CA LEU A 38 -18.12 -10.14 15.11
C LEU A 38 -19.44 -9.70 14.45
N GLY A 39 -20.10 -10.56 13.65
CA GLY A 39 -21.40 -10.28 13.04
C GLY A 39 -21.40 -9.12 12.03
N LEU A 40 -20.24 -8.71 11.52
CA LEU A 40 -20.08 -7.49 10.72
C LEU A 40 -20.73 -7.59 9.33
N PHE A 41 -20.95 -8.80 8.81
CA PHE A 41 -21.45 -9.04 7.45
C PHE A 41 -22.50 -10.18 7.34
N GLY A 42 -23.32 -10.37 8.38
CA GLY A 42 -24.56 -11.16 8.23
C GLY A 42 -24.41 -12.67 7.96
N GLY A 43 -23.29 -13.29 8.36
CA GLY A 43 -23.14 -14.76 8.37
C GLY A 43 -22.56 -15.40 7.10
N GLU A 44 -22.27 -14.60 6.07
CA GLU A 44 -21.60 -15.06 4.85
C GLU A 44 -20.08 -14.89 4.96
N HIS A 45 -19.32 -15.77 4.31
CA HIS A 45 -17.86 -15.71 4.36
C HIS A 45 -17.30 -14.51 3.60
N LEU A 46 -16.51 -13.68 4.30
CA LEU A 46 -15.79 -12.59 3.66
C LEU A 46 -14.53 -13.10 2.95
N TYR A 47 -14.36 -12.72 1.68
CA TYR A 47 -13.19 -13.08 0.89
C TYR A 47 -11.89 -12.58 1.55
N GLU A 48 -10.93 -13.47 1.72
CA GLU A 48 -9.66 -13.27 2.45
C GLU A 48 -8.81 -12.07 1.98
N ILE A 49 -8.94 -11.69 0.70
CA ILE A 49 -8.24 -10.52 0.12
C ILE A 49 -8.75 -9.21 0.72
N ILE A 50 -10.04 -9.10 1.06
CA ILE A 50 -10.64 -7.85 1.54
C ILE A 50 -10.02 -7.40 2.89
N PRO A 51 -9.98 -8.23 3.95
CA PRO A 51 -9.37 -7.84 5.22
C PRO A 51 -7.85 -7.72 5.10
N GLY A 52 -7.20 -8.57 4.30
CA GLY A 52 -5.76 -8.46 4.04
C GLY A 52 -5.39 -7.13 3.38
N PHE A 53 -6.15 -6.70 2.37
CA PHE A 53 -5.96 -5.43 1.70
C PHE A 53 -6.25 -4.23 2.61
N ALA A 54 -7.31 -4.29 3.41
CA ALA A 54 -7.65 -3.22 4.35
C ALA A 54 -6.52 -2.99 5.36
N VAL A 55 -5.99 -4.06 5.96
CA VAL A 55 -4.87 -3.95 6.92
C VAL A 55 -3.59 -3.47 6.23
N CYS A 56 -3.30 -3.98 5.02
CA CYS A 56 -2.17 -3.50 4.21
C CYS A 56 -2.24 -1.98 3.98
N LEU A 57 -3.38 -1.48 3.54
CA LEU A 57 -3.59 -0.06 3.26
C LEU A 57 -3.43 0.77 4.54
N VAL A 58 -4.07 0.37 5.64
CA VAL A 58 -3.99 1.09 6.91
C VAL A 58 -2.55 1.15 7.42
N LEU A 59 -1.82 0.03 7.42
CA LEU A 59 -0.44 0.01 7.89
C LEU A 59 0.50 0.75 6.96
N ALA A 60 0.32 0.63 5.64
CA ALA A 60 1.07 1.44 4.69
C ALA A 60 0.88 2.93 4.97
N VAL A 61 -0.34 3.33 5.35
CA VAL A 61 -0.66 4.70 5.74
C VAL A 61 -0.02 5.10 7.07
N VAL A 62 -0.31 4.37 8.14
CA VAL A 62 0.18 4.71 9.47
C VAL A 62 1.71 4.73 9.51
N VAL A 63 2.37 3.71 8.94
CA VAL A 63 3.83 3.62 8.95
C VAL A 63 4.47 4.71 8.10
N SER A 64 3.90 5.05 6.93
CA SER A 64 4.45 6.15 6.12
C SER A 64 4.24 7.53 6.75
N LEU A 65 3.26 7.69 7.64
CA LEU A 65 3.10 8.91 8.43
C LEU A 65 4.15 9.04 9.55
N ILE A 66 4.50 7.90 10.18
CA ILE A 66 5.46 7.82 11.30
C ILE A 66 6.92 7.83 10.79
N THR A 67 7.16 7.23 9.63
CA THR A 67 8.49 7.11 9.02
C THR A 67 8.98 8.47 8.49
N PRO A 68 10.30 8.72 8.47
CA PRO A 68 10.87 9.91 7.86
C PRO A 68 10.32 10.19 6.45
N GLN A 69 10.23 11.48 6.13
CA GLN A 69 9.70 11.95 4.85
C GLN A 69 10.48 11.33 3.67
N PRO A 70 9.81 10.99 2.56
CA PRO A 70 10.48 10.56 1.35
C PRO A 70 11.55 11.56 0.90
N PRO A 71 12.64 11.10 0.27
CA PRO A 71 13.71 11.97 -0.20
C PRO A 71 13.18 13.06 -1.14
N ALA A 72 13.76 14.26 -1.09
CA ALA A 72 13.32 15.42 -1.87
C ALA A 72 13.19 15.09 -3.37
N LYS A 73 14.13 14.32 -3.92
CA LYS A 73 14.09 13.84 -5.31
C LYS A 73 12.81 13.06 -5.66
N ALA A 74 12.34 12.18 -4.78
CA ALA A 74 11.12 11.41 -5.01
C ALA A 74 9.86 12.28 -4.98
N MET A 75 9.89 13.36 -4.18
CA MET A 75 8.82 14.34 -4.13
C MET A 75 8.80 15.21 -5.39
N GLU A 76 9.98 15.59 -5.87
CA GLU A 76 10.18 16.34 -7.11
C GLU A 76 9.69 15.53 -8.32
N GLU A 77 10.05 14.25 -8.41
CA GLU A 77 9.55 13.34 -9.46
C GLU A 77 8.02 13.17 -9.41
N TYR A 78 7.43 13.14 -8.20
CA TYR A 78 5.97 13.08 -8.05
C TYR A 78 5.30 14.38 -8.51
N ASP A 79 5.86 15.53 -8.15
CA ASP A 79 5.35 16.84 -8.51
C ASP A 79 5.50 17.09 -10.03
N ASP A 80 6.62 16.67 -10.64
CA ASP A 80 6.83 16.66 -12.10
C ASP A 80 5.80 15.78 -12.83
N MET A 81 5.50 14.59 -12.30
CA MET A 81 4.47 13.72 -12.86
C MET A 81 3.10 14.39 -12.81
N LEU A 82 2.77 15.08 -11.71
CA LEU A 82 1.52 15.84 -11.62
C LEU A 82 1.46 16.98 -12.63
N ASP A 83 2.57 17.70 -12.84
CA ASP A 83 2.65 18.76 -13.83
C ASP A 83 2.44 18.22 -15.25
N SER A 84 3.11 17.12 -15.62
CA SER A 84 2.92 16.47 -16.93
C SER A 84 1.49 16.02 -17.20
N LEU A 85 0.75 15.62 -16.17
CA LEU A 85 -0.66 15.24 -16.29
C LEU A 85 -1.57 16.48 -16.48
N ALA A 86 -1.15 17.64 -15.95
CA ALA A 86 -1.87 18.89 -16.08
C ALA A 86 -1.63 19.58 -17.44
N THR A 87 -0.39 19.59 -17.93
CA THR A 87 -0.02 20.19 -19.23
C THR A 87 -0.18 19.24 -20.42
N GLY A 88 -0.16 17.93 -20.18
CA GLY A 88 -0.16 16.91 -21.25
C GLY A 88 1.19 16.79 -21.97
N GLU A 89 2.23 17.44 -21.48
CA GLU A 89 3.58 17.40 -22.03
C GLU A 89 4.49 16.56 -21.12
N ALA A 90 5.10 15.50 -21.67
CA ALA A 90 6.09 14.73 -20.94
C ALA A 90 7.44 15.47 -20.95
N ARG A 91 7.92 15.87 -19.77
CA ARG A 91 9.22 16.55 -19.62
C ARG A 91 10.36 15.58 -19.97
N ASP A 92 11.13 15.91 -21.01
CA ASP A 92 12.24 15.09 -21.50
C ASP A 92 13.53 15.35 -20.70
N ARG A 93 13.81 14.47 -19.74
CA ARG A 93 15.03 14.51 -18.90
C ARG A 93 16.25 13.84 -19.54
N SER A 94 16.16 13.37 -20.79
CA SER A 94 17.34 12.81 -21.50
C SER A 94 18.48 13.82 -21.68
N SER A 95 18.21 15.11 -21.45
CA SER A 95 19.17 16.22 -21.50
C SER A 95 19.86 16.54 -20.16
N GLU A 96 19.38 16.00 -19.04
CA GLU A 96 19.91 16.27 -17.68
C GLU A 96 20.75 15.10 -17.11
N GLU A 97 20.80 13.96 -17.81
CA GLU A 97 21.72 12.88 -17.45
C GLU A 97 23.16 13.40 -17.61
N PRO A 98 23.95 13.55 -16.52
CA PRO A 98 25.34 13.93 -16.68
C PRO A 98 25.96 12.83 -17.51
N ALA A 99 26.47 13.20 -18.69
CA ALA A 99 27.18 12.30 -19.59
C ALA A 99 28.10 11.44 -18.73
N ALA A 100 27.79 10.13 -18.66
CA ALA A 100 28.45 9.18 -17.81
C ALA A 100 29.96 9.42 -17.83
N ALA A 101 30.49 9.90 -16.69
CA ALA A 101 31.91 10.09 -16.46
C ALA A 101 32.48 8.86 -15.76
#